data_AF-A0A7J6ESJ0-F1
#
_entry.id   AF-A0A7J6ESJ0-F1
#
_cell.length_a   1.000
_cell.length_b   1.000
_cell.length_c   1.000
_cell.angle_alpha   90.00
_cell.angle_beta   90.00
_cell.angle_gamma   90.00
#
_symmetry.space_group_name_H-M   'P 1'
#
loop_
_entity.id
_entity.type
_entity.pdbx_description
1 polymer ?
#
loop_
_entity_poly.entity_id
_entity_poly.type
_entity_poly.pdbx_seq_one_letter_code
_entity_poly.pdbx_strand_id
1 'polypeptide(L)'
;MATPIILGVILNLILLLPKSLAHIYSDNDLLEFSLNLEYVGAEFFLHGSLGYGLDRVAPQLTKGGPPPIGATKVNFDILITDFTMQMGLQGVDHIRAIKNFVEGFQRPLLDLSSSVFAGFINSALGRELKPAFDPYNNTLNFLIASYAIAHIGPTAYLAAGLLGVSASQDAVIRTLLYDRREMRVEPYNITVAEFTQGISELWNRLGRGGLKDEGLIVPIALGAEGRVSGNVLSADQNSLLYGRTPLEVVRIVYGTGNETMFGGFFPRGANGRIAKSCLLVS
;
A
#
# COMPACT_ATOMS: atom_id res chain seq x y z
N MET A 1 -33.02 -42.98 -18.07
CA MET A 1 -33.03 -41.54 -18.35
C MET A 1 -33.33 -40.81 -17.04
N ALA A 2 -32.29 -40.25 -16.42
CA ALA A 2 -32.42 -39.30 -15.31
C ALA A 2 -31.08 -38.55 -15.21
N THR A 3 -31.08 -37.31 -15.65
CA THR A 3 -29.99 -36.34 -15.49
C THR A 3 -30.08 -35.75 -14.08
N PRO A 4 -28.99 -35.66 -13.29
CA PRO A 4 -29.00 -34.85 -12.09
C PRO A 4 -28.67 -33.40 -12.45
N ILE A 5 -29.62 -32.50 -12.19
CA ILE A 5 -29.40 -31.06 -12.20
C ILE A 5 -28.57 -30.73 -10.95
N ILE A 6 -27.30 -30.40 -11.15
CA ILE A 6 -26.45 -29.80 -10.12
C ILE A 6 -26.94 -28.35 -9.94
N LEU A 7 -27.69 -28.12 -8.87
CA LEU A 7 -28.05 -26.77 -8.44
C LEU A 7 -26.80 -26.14 -7.79
N GLY A 8 -25.96 -25.53 -8.62
CA GLY A 8 -24.85 -24.71 -8.18
C GLY A 8 -25.39 -23.43 -7.55
N VAL A 9 -25.34 -23.34 -6.22
CA VAL A 9 -25.50 -22.08 -5.49
C VAL A 9 -24.23 -21.27 -5.73
N ILE A 10 -24.22 -20.45 -6.78
CA ILE A 10 -23.26 -19.34 -6.90
C ILE A 10 -23.72 -18.28 -5.91
N LEU A 11 -23.07 -18.26 -4.75
CA LEU A 11 -23.21 -17.18 -3.79
C LEU A 11 -22.61 -15.91 -4.42
N ASN A 12 -23.46 -15.13 -5.10
CA ASN A 12 -23.12 -13.80 -5.58
C ASN A 12 -22.93 -12.88 -4.35
N LEU A 13 -21.71 -12.84 -3.83
CA LEU A 13 -21.28 -11.82 -2.88
C LEU A 13 -21.13 -10.49 -3.66
N ILE A 14 -22.26 -9.81 -3.89
CA ILE A 14 -22.26 -8.43 -4.37
C ILE A 14 -21.88 -7.56 -3.17
N LEU A 15 -20.57 -7.38 -2.95
CA LEU A 15 -20.07 -6.41 -1.97
C LEU A 15 -20.12 -5.01 -2.60
N LEU A 16 -20.76 -4.12 -1.84
CA LEU A 16 -21.17 -2.78 -2.21
C LEU A 16 -19.96 -1.87 -2.49
N LEU A 17 -19.70 -1.64 -3.77
CA LEU A 17 -18.85 -0.54 -4.23
C LEU A 17 -19.56 0.81 -3.97
N PRO A 18 -18.82 1.90 -3.66
CA PRO A 18 -19.35 3.23 -3.88
C PRO A 18 -19.69 3.38 -5.37
N LYS A 19 -21.00 3.42 -5.67
CA LYS A 19 -21.59 3.42 -7.02
C LYS A 19 -21.19 4.61 -7.90
N SER A 20 -20.30 5.51 -7.47
CA SER A 20 -20.06 6.79 -8.14
C SER A 20 -18.93 6.80 -9.18
N LEU A 21 -18.05 5.79 -9.23
CA LEU A 21 -16.93 5.72 -10.20
C LEU A 21 -17.02 4.60 -11.23
N ALA A 22 -17.90 3.61 -11.01
CA ALA A 22 -18.10 2.46 -11.89
C ALA A 22 -18.60 2.82 -13.32
N HIS A 23 -18.88 4.09 -13.58
CA HIS A 23 -19.35 4.58 -14.89
C HIS A 23 -18.26 5.20 -15.78
N ILE A 24 -17.05 5.47 -15.27
CA ILE A 24 -16.00 6.20 -16.03
C ILE A 24 -14.80 5.32 -16.40
N TYR A 25 -14.44 4.36 -15.54
CA TYR A 25 -13.27 3.49 -15.72
C TYR A 25 -13.68 2.02 -15.74
N SER A 26 -13.06 1.24 -16.63
CA SER A 26 -13.26 -0.21 -16.73
C SER A 26 -12.48 -0.96 -15.65
N ASP A 27 -12.81 -2.23 -15.43
CA ASP A 27 -12.02 -3.11 -14.56
C ASP A 27 -10.55 -3.23 -15.03
N ASN A 28 -10.32 -3.19 -16.35
CA ASN A 28 -8.97 -3.17 -16.92
C ASN A 28 -8.22 -1.88 -16.56
N ASP A 29 -8.90 -0.73 -16.54
CA ASP A 29 -8.29 0.54 -16.12
C ASP A 29 -7.91 0.49 -14.62
N LEU A 30 -8.73 -0.16 -13.78
CA LEU A 30 -8.44 -0.36 -12.35
C LEU A 30 -7.26 -1.34 -12.13
N LEU A 31 -7.20 -2.43 -12.90
CA LEU A 31 -6.08 -3.37 -12.87
C LEU A 31 -4.79 -2.70 -13.35
N GLU A 32 -4.83 -1.97 -14.46
CA GLU A 32 -3.68 -1.22 -14.93
C GLU A 32 -3.23 -0.19 -13.88
N PHE A 33 -4.16 0.52 -13.24
CA PHE A 33 -3.82 1.47 -12.17
C PHE A 33 -3.09 0.79 -11.00
N SER A 34 -3.51 -0.41 -10.60
CA SER A 34 -2.89 -1.16 -9.49
C SER A 34 -1.41 -1.48 -9.72
N LEU A 35 -0.95 -1.60 -10.98
CA LEU A 35 0.47 -1.81 -11.30
C LEU A 35 1.39 -0.75 -10.69
N ASN A 36 0.93 0.49 -10.53
CA ASN A 36 1.73 1.55 -9.90
C ASN A 36 2.15 1.15 -8.47
N LEU A 37 1.23 0.59 -7.71
CA LEU A 37 1.44 0.22 -6.32
C LEU A 37 2.22 -1.08 -6.20
N GLU A 38 1.94 -2.04 -7.08
CA GLU A 38 2.70 -3.29 -7.13
C GLU A 38 4.18 -3.02 -7.46
N TYR A 39 4.49 -2.04 -8.33
CA TYR A 39 5.87 -1.61 -8.52
C TYR A 39 6.47 -1.00 -7.25
N VAL A 40 5.76 -0.13 -6.53
CA VAL A 40 6.26 0.46 -5.26
C VAL A 40 6.56 -0.64 -4.24
N GLY A 41 5.61 -1.54 -4.00
CA GLY A 41 5.77 -2.63 -3.05
C GLY A 41 6.89 -3.60 -3.46
N ALA A 42 6.88 -4.08 -4.70
CA ALA A 42 7.89 -5.02 -5.19
C ALA A 42 9.30 -4.41 -5.09
N GLU A 43 9.50 -3.17 -5.55
CA GLU A 43 10.81 -2.53 -5.45
C GLU A 43 11.25 -2.33 -4.00
N PHE A 44 10.36 -1.81 -3.14
CA PHE A 44 10.70 -1.55 -1.75
C PHE A 44 11.09 -2.82 -0.98
N PHE A 45 10.29 -3.88 -1.09
CA PHE A 45 10.52 -5.13 -0.37
C PHE A 45 11.70 -5.93 -0.95
N LEU A 46 11.87 -5.97 -2.28
CA LEU A 46 13.03 -6.62 -2.90
C LEU A 46 14.33 -5.90 -2.55
N HIS A 47 14.37 -4.56 -2.63
CA HIS A 47 15.55 -3.81 -2.22
C HIS A 47 15.83 -3.99 -0.73
N GLY A 48 14.81 -3.89 0.14
CA GLY A 48 14.98 -4.07 1.58
C GLY A 48 15.60 -5.42 1.95
N SER A 49 15.14 -6.51 1.33
CA SER A 49 15.61 -7.88 1.64
C SER A 49 16.88 -8.30 0.88
N LEU A 50 16.95 -8.02 -0.43
CA LEU A 50 18.01 -8.53 -1.31
C LEU A 50 19.09 -7.48 -1.63
N GLY A 51 18.75 -6.20 -1.57
CA GLY A 51 19.59 -5.09 -2.00
C GLY A 51 19.52 -4.79 -3.51
N TYR A 52 18.55 -5.38 -4.21
CA TYR A 52 18.29 -5.12 -5.61
C TYR A 52 16.82 -5.43 -5.93
N GLY A 53 16.28 -4.80 -6.97
CA GLY A 53 14.88 -4.88 -7.34
C GLY A 53 14.59 -5.64 -8.62
N LEU A 54 13.54 -5.22 -9.34
CA LEU A 54 13.03 -5.93 -10.52
C LEU A 54 14.05 -6.05 -11.64
N ASP A 55 15.00 -5.12 -11.77
CA ASP A 55 16.02 -5.15 -12.82
C ASP A 55 16.93 -6.39 -12.77
N ARG A 56 17.00 -7.07 -11.62
CA ARG A 56 17.69 -8.36 -11.50
C ARG A 56 16.72 -9.53 -11.34
N VAL A 57 15.66 -9.36 -10.56
CA VAL A 57 14.72 -10.45 -10.22
C VAL A 57 13.83 -10.82 -11.41
N ALA A 58 13.32 -9.83 -12.14
CA ALA A 58 12.41 -10.01 -13.25
C ALA A 58 12.46 -8.81 -14.23
N PRO A 59 13.59 -8.58 -14.92
CA PRO A 59 13.80 -7.37 -15.74
C PRO A 59 12.76 -7.20 -16.85
N GLN A 60 12.22 -8.30 -17.38
CA GLN A 60 11.14 -8.29 -18.37
C GLN A 60 9.87 -7.60 -17.86
N LEU A 61 9.64 -7.61 -16.54
CA LEU A 61 8.47 -6.99 -15.93
C LEU A 61 8.61 -5.47 -15.77
N THR A 62 9.79 -4.87 -15.95
CA THR A 62 9.93 -3.40 -15.90
C THR A 62 9.51 -2.73 -17.21
N LYS A 63 9.43 -3.50 -18.32
CA LYS A 63 9.30 -3.01 -19.71
C LYS A 63 10.32 -1.90 -20.05
N GLY A 64 11.50 -1.92 -19.44
CA GLY A 64 12.55 -0.91 -19.65
C GLY A 64 12.36 0.40 -18.86
N GLY A 65 11.44 0.43 -17.89
CA GLY A 65 11.30 1.56 -16.98
C GLY A 65 12.53 1.76 -16.08
N PRO A 66 12.83 3.00 -15.64
CA PRO A 66 14.04 3.30 -14.87
C PRO A 66 14.03 2.65 -13.47
N PRO A 67 15.21 2.33 -12.88
CA PRO A 67 15.31 1.83 -11.52
C PRO A 67 14.80 2.85 -10.48
N PRO A 68 14.33 2.40 -9.31
CA PRO A 68 13.90 3.29 -8.24
C PRO A 68 15.08 4.10 -7.67
N ILE A 69 14.79 5.31 -7.20
CA ILE A 69 15.76 6.15 -6.50
C ILE A 69 15.82 5.74 -5.03
N GLY A 70 17.03 5.59 -4.48
CA GLY A 70 17.28 5.52 -3.03
C GLY A 70 16.89 4.21 -2.32
N ALA A 71 16.32 3.23 -3.02
CA ALA A 71 15.96 1.95 -2.43
C ALA A 71 17.21 1.14 -2.03
N THR A 72 17.30 0.76 -0.74
CA THR A 72 18.53 0.18 -0.16
C THR A 72 18.24 -1.07 0.66
N LYS A 73 19.23 -1.95 0.77
CA LYS A 73 19.17 -3.14 1.63
C LYS A 73 19.14 -2.75 3.10
N VAL A 74 18.34 -3.46 3.89
CA VAL A 74 18.31 -3.34 5.35
C VAL A 74 18.96 -4.56 5.98
N ASN A 75 19.62 -4.36 7.12
CA ASN A 75 20.12 -5.45 7.95
C ASN A 75 19.01 -5.92 8.90
N PHE A 76 18.23 -6.90 8.46
CA PHE A 76 17.15 -7.50 9.23
C PHE A 76 17.64 -8.68 10.08
N ASP A 77 16.81 -9.09 11.05
CA ASP A 77 16.89 -10.45 11.58
C ASP A 77 16.39 -11.49 10.54
N ILE A 78 16.62 -12.77 10.80
CA ILE A 78 16.35 -13.85 9.83
C ILE A 78 14.87 -13.92 9.47
N LEU A 79 13.98 -13.80 10.46
CA LEU A 79 12.53 -13.88 10.24
C LEU A 79 12.08 -12.70 9.38
N ILE A 80 12.58 -11.50 9.71
CA ILE A 80 12.20 -10.28 9.01
C ILE A 80 12.73 -10.27 7.58
N THR A 81 13.95 -10.78 7.37
CA THR A 81 14.53 -10.98 6.03
C THR A 81 13.63 -11.86 5.16
N ASP A 82 13.23 -13.01 5.70
CA ASP A 82 12.49 -14.02 4.96
C ASP A 82 11.11 -13.51 4.53
N PHE A 83 10.30 -12.98 5.46
CA PHE A 83 8.98 -12.47 5.07
C PHE A 83 9.09 -11.25 4.14
N THR A 84 10.08 -10.37 4.32
CA THR A 84 10.27 -9.21 3.45
C THR A 84 10.61 -9.66 2.03
N MET A 85 11.44 -10.70 1.89
CA MET A 85 11.72 -11.32 0.59
C MET A 85 10.46 -11.96 -0.02
N GLN A 86 9.65 -12.66 0.78
CA GLN A 86 8.38 -13.23 0.32
C GLN A 86 7.44 -12.14 -0.23
N MET A 87 7.26 -11.02 0.47
CA MET A 87 6.43 -9.90 0.01
C MET A 87 6.95 -9.31 -1.30
N GLY A 88 8.26 -9.11 -1.41
CA GLY A 88 8.88 -8.63 -2.65
C GLY A 88 8.64 -9.56 -3.83
N LEU A 89 8.85 -10.87 -3.65
CA LEU A 89 8.61 -11.88 -4.69
C LEU A 89 7.13 -12.02 -5.05
N GLN A 90 6.21 -11.92 -4.07
CA GLN A 90 4.77 -11.88 -4.34
C GLN A 90 4.39 -10.65 -5.16
N GLY A 91 5.01 -9.49 -4.92
CA GLY A 91 4.84 -8.31 -5.78
C GLY A 91 5.28 -8.57 -7.23
N VAL A 92 6.36 -9.33 -7.45
CA VAL A 92 6.75 -9.78 -8.81
C VAL A 92 5.64 -10.62 -9.46
N ASP A 93 5.06 -11.54 -8.69
CA ASP A 93 3.98 -12.41 -9.16
C ASP A 93 2.70 -11.63 -9.44
N HIS A 94 2.36 -10.64 -8.62
CA HIS A 94 1.23 -9.73 -8.83
C HIS A 94 1.40 -8.92 -10.12
N ILE A 95 2.57 -8.30 -10.33
CA ILE A 95 2.86 -7.57 -11.57
C ILE A 95 2.70 -8.48 -12.79
N ARG A 96 3.23 -9.70 -12.72
CA ARG A 96 3.09 -10.69 -13.80
C ARG A 96 1.63 -11.09 -14.02
N ALA A 97 0.89 -11.35 -12.95
CA ALA A 97 -0.51 -11.73 -13.00
C ALA A 97 -1.36 -10.62 -13.65
N ILE A 98 -1.21 -9.37 -13.23
CA ILE A 98 -1.93 -8.24 -13.80
C ILE A 98 -1.61 -8.09 -15.29
N LYS A 99 -0.34 -8.22 -15.68
CA LYS A 99 0.11 -8.12 -17.08
C LYS A 99 -0.37 -9.26 -18.00
N ASN A 100 -0.96 -10.32 -17.45
CA ASN A 100 -1.66 -11.33 -18.25
C ASN A 100 -3.05 -10.87 -18.69
N PHE A 101 -3.64 -9.86 -18.03
CA PHE A 101 -4.98 -9.34 -18.32
C PHE A 101 -4.95 -7.98 -19.02
N VAL A 102 -3.93 -7.17 -18.75
CA VAL A 102 -3.76 -5.83 -19.35
C VAL A 102 -2.37 -5.70 -19.97
N GLU A 103 -2.24 -4.86 -20.99
CA GLU A 103 -0.94 -4.59 -21.64
C GLU A 103 0.09 -4.03 -20.63
N GLY A 104 -0.42 -3.21 -19.70
CA GLY A 104 0.36 -2.54 -18.67
C GLY A 104 1.40 -1.56 -19.24
N PHE A 105 2.07 -0.87 -18.34
CA PHE A 105 3.05 0.16 -18.69
C PHE A 105 4.44 -0.14 -18.17
N GLN A 106 5.42 0.64 -18.66
CA GLN A 106 6.77 0.67 -18.12
C GLN A 106 6.75 1.09 -16.66
N ARG A 107 7.52 0.41 -15.81
CA ARG A 107 7.71 0.80 -14.40
C ARG A 107 7.94 2.32 -14.34
N PRO A 108 7.10 3.10 -13.64
CA PRO A 108 7.31 4.53 -13.50
C PRO A 108 8.59 4.81 -12.72
N LEU A 109 9.15 6.01 -12.84
CA LEU A 109 10.24 6.41 -11.96
C LEU A 109 9.70 6.53 -10.54
N LEU A 110 10.22 5.69 -9.65
CA LEU A 110 9.85 5.69 -8.23
C LEU A 110 10.94 6.40 -7.42
N ASP A 111 10.53 7.14 -6.40
CA ASP A 111 11.44 7.67 -5.38
C ASP A 111 11.16 6.99 -4.03
N LEU A 112 12.01 6.02 -3.70
CA LEU A 112 11.97 5.27 -2.45
C LEU A 112 13.10 5.70 -1.51
N SER A 113 13.64 6.91 -1.70
CA SER A 113 14.71 7.45 -0.87
C SER A 113 14.26 7.75 0.55
N SER A 114 15.20 7.71 1.49
CA SER A 114 14.96 8.11 2.87
C SER A 114 14.43 9.55 2.97
N SER A 115 14.76 10.44 2.03
CA SER A 115 14.19 11.81 1.99
C SER A 115 12.68 11.84 1.74
N VAL A 116 12.16 11.01 0.85
CA VAL A 116 10.71 10.94 0.59
C VAL A 116 9.98 10.38 1.81
N PHE A 117 10.51 9.30 2.39
CA PHE A 117 9.95 8.73 3.63
C PHE A 117 10.03 9.72 4.80
N ALA A 118 11.13 10.45 4.97
CA ALA A 118 11.24 11.50 5.98
C ALA A 118 10.19 12.60 5.80
N GLY A 119 10.00 13.10 4.58
CA GLY A 119 8.97 14.10 4.27
C GLY A 119 7.55 13.60 4.56
N PHE A 120 7.28 12.34 4.22
CA PHE A 120 6.00 11.69 4.51
C PHE A 120 5.76 11.56 6.02
N ILE A 121 6.74 11.06 6.77
CA ILE A 121 6.66 10.92 8.22
C ILE A 121 6.57 12.27 8.94
N ASN A 122 7.30 13.28 8.47
CA ASN A 122 7.19 14.63 9.02
C ASN A 122 5.78 15.20 8.82
N SER A 123 5.17 14.95 7.66
CA SER A 123 3.77 15.31 7.38
C SER A 123 2.79 14.54 8.26
N ALA A 124 3.08 13.27 8.56
CA ALA A 124 2.26 12.42 9.41
C ALA A 124 2.27 12.88 10.87
N LEU A 125 3.44 13.28 11.38
CA LEU A 125 3.63 13.70 12.76
C LEU A 125 3.45 15.21 12.97
N GLY A 126 3.26 15.98 11.90
CA GLY A 126 3.14 17.44 11.95
C GLY A 126 4.41 18.16 12.41
N ARG A 127 5.57 17.51 12.35
CA ARG A 127 6.86 18.06 12.78
C ARG A 127 8.03 17.43 12.04
N GLU A 128 9.13 18.17 11.92
CA GLU A 128 10.38 17.63 11.39
C GLU A 128 11.10 16.76 12.44
N LEU A 129 11.44 15.53 12.08
CA LEU A 129 12.27 14.65 12.91
C LEU A 129 13.76 14.95 12.74
N LYS A 130 14.50 14.88 13.84
CA LYS A 130 15.97 15.01 13.87
C LYS A 130 16.59 13.83 14.62
N PRO A 131 17.42 12.99 13.97
CA PRO A 131 17.72 12.97 12.53
C PRO A 131 16.47 12.69 11.68
N ALA A 132 16.55 12.88 10.36
CA ALA A 132 15.44 12.53 9.46
C ALA A 132 15.06 11.05 9.60
N PHE A 133 13.78 10.71 9.38
CA PHE A 133 13.35 9.32 9.38
C PHE A 133 13.95 8.59 8.19
N ASP A 134 14.69 7.51 8.47
CA ASP A 134 15.27 6.64 7.46
C ASP A 134 14.63 5.26 7.52
N PRO A 135 13.88 4.83 6.48
CA PRO A 135 13.23 3.52 6.44
C PRO A 135 14.23 2.37 6.42
N TYR A 136 15.48 2.60 6.00
CA TYR A 136 16.48 1.54 5.83
C TYR A 136 17.42 1.37 7.03
N ASN A 137 17.26 2.21 8.06
CA ASN A 137 18.17 2.25 9.19
C ASN A 137 18.14 0.97 10.06
N ASN A 138 16.95 0.40 10.27
CA ASN A 138 16.78 -0.82 11.05
C ASN A 138 15.41 -1.47 10.76
N THR A 139 15.20 -2.69 11.29
CA THR A 139 13.93 -3.43 11.18
C THR A 139 12.69 -2.62 11.56
N LEU A 140 12.72 -1.89 12.67
CA LEU A 140 11.54 -1.18 13.17
C LEU A 140 11.16 -0.01 12.26
N ASN A 141 12.16 0.76 11.82
CA ASN A 141 11.97 1.82 10.83
C ASN A 141 11.42 1.25 9.52
N PHE A 142 11.93 0.12 9.06
CA PHE A 142 11.46 -0.52 7.83
C PHE A 142 10.02 -1.01 7.96
N LEU A 143 9.62 -1.58 9.11
CA LEU A 143 8.23 -2.00 9.34
C LEU A 143 7.28 -0.79 9.38
N ILE A 144 7.68 0.32 10.01
CA ILE A 144 6.89 1.57 10.01
C ILE A 144 6.78 2.14 8.59
N ALA A 145 7.87 2.11 7.82
CA ALA A 145 7.86 2.51 6.42
C ALA A 145 7.00 1.58 5.55
N SER A 146 7.02 0.28 5.84
CA SER A 146 6.15 -0.71 5.21
C SER A 146 4.69 -0.36 5.48
N TYR A 147 4.33 -0.02 6.72
CA TYR A 147 2.98 0.48 7.05
C TYR A 147 2.62 1.74 6.25
N ALA A 148 3.57 2.65 5.97
CA ALA A 148 3.33 3.87 5.20
C ALA A 148 3.09 3.66 3.69
N ILE A 149 3.49 2.52 3.13
CA ILE A 149 3.28 2.17 1.72
C ILE A 149 2.23 1.07 1.52
N ALA A 150 2.00 0.27 2.56
CA ALA A 150 1.07 -0.84 2.56
C ALA A 150 -0.36 -0.30 2.36
N HIS A 151 -1.12 -0.89 1.43
CA HIS A 151 -2.58 -0.83 1.41
C HIS A 151 -3.26 0.40 0.82
N ILE A 152 -2.88 0.73 -0.42
CA ILE A 152 -3.67 1.64 -1.25
C ILE A 152 -4.23 0.95 -2.51
N GLY A 153 -4.55 -0.34 -2.46
CA GLY A 153 -5.03 -1.08 -3.64
C GLY A 153 -6.48 -0.74 -4.03
N PRO A 154 -6.81 -0.49 -5.32
CA PRO A 154 -8.19 -0.45 -5.78
C PRO A 154 -8.84 -1.85 -5.77
N THR A 155 -10.13 -1.92 -5.47
CA THR A 155 -10.93 -3.16 -5.44
C THR A 155 -11.50 -3.50 -6.83
N ALA A 156 -10.97 -4.52 -7.50
CA ALA A 156 -11.55 -5.18 -8.70
C ALA A 156 -11.55 -6.72 -8.54
N TYR A 157 -12.13 -7.50 -9.47
CA TYR A 157 -12.43 -8.94 -9.27
C TYR A 157 -11.19 -9.87 -9.30
N LEU A 158 -10.24 -9.68 -10.23
CA LEU A 158 -8.88 -10.24 -10.10
C LEU A 158 -8.18 -9.64 -8.87
N ALA A 159 -8.54 -8.41 -8.53
CA ALA A 159 -8.14 -7.84 -7.27
C ALA A 159 -8.73 -8.58 -6.07
N ALA A 160 -9.74 -9.46 -6.13
CA ALA A 160 -10.15 -10.21 -4.94
C ALA A 160 -9.06 -11.22 -4.49
N GLY A 161 -8.42 -11.90 -5.45
CA GLY A 161 -7.28 -12.78 -5.19
C GLY A 161 -6.04 -12.02 -4.76
N LEU A 162 -5.70 -10.93 -5.47
CA LEU A 162 -4.58 -10.06 -5.12
C LEU A 162 -4.81 -9.38 -3.76
N LEU A 163 -6.02 -8.86 -3.52
CA LEU A 163 -6.44 -8.23 -2.26
C LEU A 163 -6.35 -9.21 -1.10
N GLY A 164 -6.65 -10.50 -1.30
CA GLY A 164 -6.46 -11.51 -0.27
C GLY A 164 -5.00 -11.61 0.18
N VAL A 165 -4.06 -11.62 -0.78
CA VAL A 165 -2.61 -11.63 -0.48
C VAL A 165 -2.18 -10.29 0.11
N SER A 166 -2.55 -9.15 -0.49
CA SER A 166 -2.24 -7.83 0.03
C SER A 166 -2.74 -7.68 1.47
N ALA A 167 -4.01 -7.94 1.75
CA ALA A 167 -4.57 -7.85 3.09
C ALA A 167 -3.86 -8.78 4.09
N SER A 168 -3.39 -9.95 3.65
CA SER A 168 -2.56 -10.83 4.48
C SER A 168 -1.20 -10.20 4.78
N GLN A 169 -0.57 -9.54 3.82
CA GLN A 169 0.67 -8.77 4.04
C GLN A 169 0.43 -7.61 5.01
N ASP A 170 -0.70 -6.89 4.89
CA ASP A 170 -1.08 -5.84 5.86
C ASP A 170 -1.16 -6.39 7.28
N ALA A 171 -1.91 -7.49 7.44
CA ALA A 171 -2.14 -8.11 8.73
C ALA A 171 -0.82 -8.55 9.36
N VAL A 172 0.13 -9.07 8.57
CA VAL A 172 1.48 -9.41 9.07
C VAL A 172 2.23 -8.17 9.54
N ILE A 173 2.29 -7.10 8.74
CA ILE A 173 2.98 -5.85 9.11
C ILE A 173 2.34 -5.24 10.37
N ARG A 174 1.00 -5.13 10.39
CA ARG A 174 0.25 -4.64 11.55
C ARG A 174 0.48 -5.49 12.78
N THR A 175 0.52 -6.82 12.65
CA THR A 175 0.79 -7.73 13.78
C THR A 175 2.18 -7.50 14.35
N LEU A 176 3.20 -7.43 13.49
CA LEU A 176 4.58 -7.20 13.90
C LEU A 176 4.76 -5.83 14.59
N LEU A 177 4.06 -4.80 14.13
CA LEU A 177 4.07 -3.49 14.76
C LEU A 177 3.20 -3.44 16.03
N TYR A 178 2.08 -4.16 16.08
CA TYR A 178 1.18 -4.20 17.23
C TYR A 178 1.83 -4.83 18.46
N ASP A 179 2.59 -5.89 18.26
CA ASP A 179 3.45 -6.50 19.28
C ASP A 179 4.45 -5.47 19.86
N ARG A 180 4.81 -4.47 19.06
CA ARG A 180 5.80 -3.43 19.37
C ARG A 180 5.17 -2.07 19.65
N ARG A 181 3.84 -1.98 19.75
CA ARG A 181 3.10 -0.70 19.71
C ARG A 181 3.53 0.30 20.78
N GLU A 182 3.96 -0.19 21.95
CA GLU A 182 4.41 0.62 23.09
C GLU A 182 5.92 0.93 23.06
N MET A 183 6.71 0.25 22.20
CA MET A 183 8.13 0.55 22.05
C MET A 183 8.33 1.92 21.43
N ARG A 184 9.29 2.66 21.98
CA ARG A 184 9.74 3.94 21.46
C ARG A 184 10.77 3.70 20.36
N VAL A 185 10.57 4.38 19.23
CA VAL A 185 11.48 4.36 18.10
C VAL A 185 12.60 5.35 18.39
N GLU A 186 13.80 4.84 18.64
CA GLU A 186 14.99 5.65 18.83
C GLU A 186 15.43 6.30 17.51
N PRO A 187 15.89 7.57 17.52
CA PRO A 187 16.06 8.47 18.67
C PRO A 187 14.87 9.43 18.89
N TYR A 188 13.71 9.17 18.27
CA TYR A 188 12.61 10.13 18.20
C TYR A 188 11.82 10.27 19.50
N ASN A 189 11.93 9.26 20.37
CA ASN A 189 11.13 9.17 21.59
C ASN A 189 9.63 9.25 21.26
N ILE A 190 9.21 8.56 20.19
CA ILE A 190 7.82 8.40 19.73
C ILE A 190 7.54 6.90 19.67
N THR A 191 6.38 6.47 20.15
CA THR A 191 5.98 5.07 20.13
C THR A 191 5.59 4.60 18.73
N VAL A 192 5.69 3.31 18.48
CA VAL A 192 5.19 2.70 17.23
C VAL A 192 3.71 3.00 17.01
N ALA A 193 2.90 2.96 18.07
CA ALA A 193 1.48 3.33 18.00
C ALA A 193 1.28 4.76 17.49
N GLU A 194 2.02 5.73 18.02
CA GLU A 194 1.96 7.13 17.57
C GLU A 194 2.40 7.31 16.12
N PHE A 195 3.43 6.59 15.66
CA PHE A 195 3.82 6.59 14.24
C PHE A 195 2.69 6.09 13.35
N THR A 196 2.13 4.91 13.65
CA THR A 196 1.05 4.32 12.83
C THR A 196 -0.21 5.17 12.85
N GLN A 197 -0.56 5.78 14.00
CA GLN A 197 -1.68 6.69 14.10
C GLN A 197 -1.49 7.92 13.21
N GLY A 198 -0.33 8.58 13.28
CA GLY A 198 -0.04 9.75 12.44
C GLY A 198 -0.05 9.43 10.94
N ILE A 199 0.45 8.24 10.56
CA ILE A 199 0.41 7.77 9.16
C ILE A 199 -1.04 7.58 8.69
N SER A 200 -1.87 6.93 9.51
CA SER A 200 -3.28 6.67 9.21
C SER A 200 -4.06 7.98 9.04
N GLU A 201 -3.84 8.94 9.94
CA GLU A 201 -4.42 10.28 9.87
C GLU A 201 -3.97 11.07 8.63
N LEU A 202 -2.69 10.95 8.25
CA LEU A 202 -2.17 11.54 7.02
C LEU A 202 -2.87 10.97 5.79
N TRP A 203 -3.02 9.65 5.69
CA TRP A 203 -3.74 9.04 4.56
C TRP A 203 -5.19 9.51 4.46
N ASN A 204 -5.90 9.60 5.58
CA ASN A 204 -7.27 10.10 5.60
C ASN A 204 -7.33 11.56 5.11
N ARG A 205 -6.37 12.39 5.57
CA ARG A 205 -6.26 13.80 5.15
C ARG A 205 -5.94 13.96 3.66
N LEU A 206 -4.94 13.23 3.15
CA LEU A 206 -4.52 13.31 1.75
C LEU A 206 -5.57 12.71 0.81
N GLY A 207 -6.24 11.62 1.21
CA GLY A 207 -7.31 11.02 0.41
C GLY A 207 -8.52 11.94 0.24
N ARG A 208 -8.85 12.73 1.27
CA ARG A 208 -10.05 13.59 1.34
C ARG A 208 -11.36 12.79 1.30
N GLY A 209 -11.31 11.56 1.79
CA GLY A 209 -12.40 10.58 1.74
C GLY A 209 -13.06 10.27 3.09
N GLY A 210 -12.69 11.00 4.15
CA GLY A 210 -13.08 10.67 5.52
C GLY A 210 -12.17 9.61 6.16
N LEU A 211 -12.70 8.92 7.17
CA LEU A 211 -12.00 7.86 7.89
C LEU A 211 -11.96 6.58 7.04
N LYS A 212 -10.77 6.24 6.54
CA LYS A 212 -10.52 5.06 5.70
C LYS A 212 -9.26 4.30 6.10
N ASP A 213 -8.69 4.64 7.24
CA ASP A 213 -7.62 3.91 7.89
C ASP A 213 -7.50 4.38 9.33
N GLU A 214 -7.03 3.48 10.19
CA GLU A 214 -6.88 3.70 11.62
C GLU A 214 -5.56 3.09 12.09
N GLY A 215 -4.94 3.72 13.08
CA GLY A 215 -3.71 3.20 13.70
C GLY A 215 -3.96 1.90 14.47
N LEU A 216 -2.88 1.37 15.06
CA LEU A 216 -2.88 0.08 15.76
C LEU A 216 -3.71 0.06 17.05
N ILE A 217 -4.09 1.23 17.57
CA ILE A 217 -4.89 1.40 18.77
C ILE A 217 -5.96 2.44 18.49
N VAL A 218 -7.21 2.12 18.80
CA VAL A 218 -8.37 3.00 18.67
C VAL A 218 -9.13 3.09 20.00
N PRO A 219 -9.94 4.13 20.21
CA PRO A 219 -10.93 4.13 21.29
C PRO A 219 -11.80 2.87 21.24
N ILE A 220 -12.15 2.31 22.40
CA ILE A 220 -12.95 1.06 22.49
C ILE A 220 -14.23 1.14 21.67
N ALA A 221 -14.89 2.31 21.62
CA ALA A 221 -16.11 2.53 20.85
C ALA A 221 -15.93 2.42 19.33
N LEU A 222 -14.71 2.55 18.81
CA LEU A 222 -14.39 2.39 17.39
C LEU A 222 -13.83 1.00 17.06
N GLY A 223 -13.29 0.28 18.04
CA GLY A 223 -12.79 -1.07 17.79
C GLY A 223 -13.91 -2.10 17.62
N ALA A 224 -13.53 -3.33 17.27
CA ALA A 224 -14.48 -4.40 16.91
C ALA A 224 -15.60 -4.59 17.95
N GLU A 225 -16.85 -4.51 17.47
CA GLU A 225 -18.09 -4.57 18.26
C GLU A 225 -18.17 -3.55 19.41
N GLY A 226 -17.31 -2.52 19.41
CA GLY A 226 -17.20 -1.57 20.51
C GLY A 226 -16.59 -2.16 21.78
N ARG A 227 -15.78 -3.23 21.69
CA ARG A 227 -15.35 -4.03 22.87
C ARG A 227 -13.84 -4.12 23.08
N VAL A 228 -13.03 -3.71 22.11
CA VAL A 228 -11.57 -3.84 22.15
C VAL A 228 -10.91 -2.57 21.59
N SER A 229 -9.73 -2.22 22.08
CA SER A 229 -8.97 -1.05 21.58
C SER A 229 -7.87 -1.42 20.57
N GLY A 230 -7.44 -2.68 20.52
CA GLY A 230 -6.46 -3.15 19.55
C GLY A 230 -7.02 -3.24 18.14
N ASN A 231 -6.26 -2.78 17.15
CA ASN A 231 -6.73 -2.63 15.77
C ASN A 231 -5.74 -3.23 14.75
N VAL A 232 -5.38 -4.50 14.96
CA VAL A 232 -4.49 -5.26 14.06
C VAL A 232 -5.18 -5.55 12.73
N LEU A 233 -6.48 -5.87 12.77
CA LEU A 233 -7.30 -6.13 11.61
C LEU A 233 -8.24 -4.93 11.40
N SER A 234 -7.69 -3.84 10.86
CA SER A 234 -8.43 -2.59 10.71
C SER A 234 -9.52 -2.71 9.65
N ALA A 235 -10.73 -2.32 10.03
CA ALA A 235 -11.92 -2.44 9.20
C ALA A 235 -13.02 -1.48 9.69
N ASP A 236 -14.03 -1.25 8.85
CA ASP A 236 -15.18 -0.43 9.22
C ASP A 236 -16.09 -1.09 10.29
N GLN A 237 -17.19 -0.44 10.63
CA GLN A 237 -18.15 -0.93 11.63
C GLN A 237 -18.76 -2.30 11.31
N ASN A 238 -18.71 -2.75 10.05
CA ASN A 238 -19.18 -4.06 9.61
C ASN A 238 -18.02 -5.04 9.40
N SER A 239 -16.81 -4.71 9.86
CA SER A 239 -15.58 -5.45 9.60
C SER A 239 -15.26 -5.60 8.10
N LEU A 240 -15.61 -4.59 7.29
CA LEU A 240 -15.25 -4.52 5.88
C LEU A 240 -14.00 -3.66 5.69
N LEU A 241 -13.16 -4.04 4.71
CA LEU A 241 -11.96 -3.30 4.37
C LEU A 241 -12.30 -1.89 3.86
N TYR A 242 -11.54 -0.89 4.31
CA TYR A 242 -11.71 0.48 3.86
C TYR A 242 -11.33 0.65 2.37
N GLY A 243 -12.34 0.78 1.52
CA GLY A 243 -12.13 1.00 0.09
C GLY A 243 -11.64 2.43 -0.23
N ARG A 244 -10.55 2.53 -1.01
CA ARG A 244 -10.09 3.79 -1.62
C ARG A 244 -10.33 3.78 -3.13
N THR A 245 -10.77 4.93 -3.64
CA THR A 245 -10.85 5.22 -5.06
C THR A 245 -9.46 5.51 -5.62
N PRO A 246 -9.19 5.24 -6.91
CA PRO A 246 -7.91 5.57 -7.53
C PRO A 246 -7.46 7.02 -7.32
N LEU A 247 -8.39 7.99 -7.29
CA LEU A 247 -8.05 9.40 -7.05
C LEU A 247 -7.53 9.63 -5.63
N GLU A 248 -8.20 9.04 -4.63
CA GLU A 248 -7.72 9.07 -3.25
C GLU A 248 -6.32 8.44 -3.15
N VAL A 249 -6.09 7.35 -3.89
CA VAL A 249 -4.78 6.69 -3.94
C VAL A 249 -3.70 7.59 -4.49
N VAL A 250 -3.93 8.20 -5.66
CA VAL A 250 -2.97 9.09 -6.33
C VAL A 250 -2.57 10.24 -5.41
N ARG A 251 -3.54 10.90 -4.78
CA ARG A 251 -3.30 12.00 -3.83
C ARG A 251 -2.37 11.60 -2.68
N ILE A 252 -2.54 10.36 -2.17
CA ILE A 252 -1.73 9.81 -1.09
C ILE A 252 -0.32 9.50 -1.57
N VAL A 253 -0.16 8.75 -2.67
CA VAL A 253 1.17 8.34 -3.13
C VAL A 253 2.00 9.49 -3.69
N TYR A 254 1.36 10.56 -4.16
CA TYR A 254 2.02 11.81 -4.51
C TYR A 254 2.40 12.63 -3.27
N GLY A 255 1.81 12.35 -2.11
CA GLY A 255 2.04 13.09 -0.87
C GLY A 255 1.47 14.52 -0.87
N THR A 256 0.71 14.90 -1.89
CA THR A 256 0.27 16.29 -2.11
C THR A 256 -1.17 16.54 -1.70
N GLY A 257 -2.00 15.49 -1.57
CA GLY A 257 -3.44 15.64 -1.39
C GLY A 257 -4.17 16.13 -2.65
N ASN A 258 -3.45 16.22 -3.78
CA ASN A 258 -3.95 16.66 -5.08
C ASN A 258 -3.49 15.71 -6.19
N GLU A 259 -4.45 15.07 -6.87
CA GLU A 259 -4.24 14.11 -7.95
C GLU A 259 -3.57 14.71 -9.19
N THR A 260 -3.58 16.04 -9.33
CA THR A 260 -2.96 16.75 -10.47
C THR A 260 -1.49 17.12 -10.22
N MET A 261 -1.01 17.00 -8.97
CA MET A 261 0.35 17.38 -8.58
C MET A 261 1.15 16.16 -8.16
N PHE A 262 2.01 15.67 -9.05
CA PHE A 262 2.90 14.55 -8.77
C PHE A 262 4.01 14.92 -7.77
N GLY A 263 4.55 13.91 -7.09
CA GLY A 263 5.50 14.07 -6.00
C GLY A 263 5.64 12.76 -5.23
N GLY A 264 6.17 12.83 -4.01
CA GLY A 264 6.27 11.67 -3.11
C GLY A 264 6.95 10.49 -3.78
N PHE A 265 6.29 9.33 -3.79
CA PHE A 265 6.82 8.10 -4.38
C PHE A 265 6.86 8.11 -5.92
N PHE A 266 6.19 9.06 -6.56
CA PHE A 266 6.08 9.19 -8.01
C PHE A 266 6.53 10.59 -8.48
N PRO A 267 7.85 10.89 -8.46
CA PRO A 267 8.38 12.21 -8.83
C PRO A 267 8.09 12.65 -10.26
N ARG A 268 7.64 11.75 -11.14
CA ARG A 268 7.22 12.04 -12.53
C ARG A 268 5.78 11.60 -12.82
N GLY A 269 5.00 11.36 -11.77
CA GLY A 269 3.62 10.87 -11.87
C GLY A 269 3.52 9.35 -12.06
N ALA A 270 2.38 8.82 -11.64
CA ALA A 270 1.95 7.45 -11.86
C ALA A 270 1.47 7.27 -13.31
N ASN A 271 1.46 6.02 -13.77
CA ASN A 271 1.10 5.66 -15.13
C ASN A 271 -0.29 5.00 -15.22
N GLY A 272 -0.72 4.72 -16.46
CA GLY A 272 -2.03 4.16 -16.78
C GLY A 272 -3.09 5.23 -17.03
N ARG A 273 -4.21 4.82 -17.64
CA ARG A 273 -5.28 5.75 -18.07
C ARG A 273 -5.79 6.64 -16.94
N ILE A 274 -6.01 6.06 -15.75
CA ILE A 274 -6.56 6.77 -14.60
C ILE A 274 -5.60 7.82 -14.06
N ALA A 275 -4.33 7.46 -13.79
CA ALA A 275 -3.36 8.41 -13.25
C ALA A 275 -3.06 9.54 -14.25
N LYS A 276 -2.97 9.21 -15.54
CA LYS A 276 -2.71 10.20 -16.60
C LYS A 276 -3.88 11.14 -16.82
N SER A 277 -5.13 10.69 -16.68
CA SER A 277 -6.30 11.57 -16.85
C SER A 277 -6.33 12.69 -15.80
N CYS A 278 -5.83 12.45 -14.58
CA CYS A 278 -5.73 13.47 -13.55
C CYS A 278 -4.80 14.62 -13.93
N LEU A 279 -3.75 14.34 -14.71
CA LEU A 279 -2.74 15.34 -15.08
C LEU A 279 -3.15 16.20 -16.29
N LEU A 280 -4.22 15.83 -16.99
CA LEU A 280 -4.70 16.53 -18.19
C LEU A 280 -5.73 17.64 -17.89
N VAL A 281 -6.17 17.76 -16.63
CA VAL A 281 -7.22 18.70 -16.20
C VAL A 281 -6.61 19.94 -15.49
N SER A 282 -5.31 20.19 -15.67
CA SER A 282 -4.59 21.34 -15.10
C SER A 282 -4.82 22.64 -15.85
#